data_AF-A0A0K1PQK8-F1
#
_entry.id   AF-A0A0K1PQK8-F1
#
_cell.length_a   1.000
_cell.length_b   1.000
_cell.length_c   1.000
_cell.angle_alpha   90.00
_cell.angle_beta   90.00
_cell.angle_gamma   90.00
#
_symmetry.space_group_name_H-M   'P 1'
#
loop_
_entity.id
_entity.type
_entity.pdbx_description
1 polymer ?
#
loop_
_entity_poly.entity_id
_entity_poly.type
_entity_poly.pdbx_seq_one_letter_code
_entity_poly.pdbx_strand_id
1 'polypeptide(L)'
;MMQLVGDDVVDLDDLQNVRHHPRFAARITNDEERTLLARSSDPHVLLWTLFAAKEAAFKVAAKLRPAPVFAHARFAVAPDLASVRWDGLELLLRIHRGAGYVHAIATTEPGPIETRVAEIGLGEDPSRAARALLGREVTRAPAPGSWDGFGPPRLRCGLDVSLSHDGRFVSFALPLRTTATTCRAAPPSSRWR
;
A
#
# COMPACT_ATOMS: atom_id res chain seq x y z
N MET A 1 1.97 -1.84 -21.25
CA MET A 1 2.95 -2.28 -20.22
C MET A 1 2.17 -3.01 -19.12
N MET A 2 2.83 -3.68 -18.17
CA MET A 2 2.11 -4.28 -17.04
C MET A 2 1.93 -3.22 -15.96
N GLN A 3 0.69 -2.89 -15.62
CA GLN A 3 0.37 -1.96 -14.53
C GLN A 3 0.96 -2.51 -13.22
N LEU A 4 1.80 -1.71 -12.55
CA LEU A 4 2.28 -2.01 -11.21
C LEU A 4 1.40 -1.30 -10.19
N VAL A 5 1.27 -1.91 -9.02
CA VAL A 5 0.48 -1.40 -7.91
C VAL A 5 1.25 -1.46 -6.60
N GLY A 6 1.04 -0.46 -5.77
CA GLY A 6 1.38 -0.48 -4.35
C GLY A 6 0.15 -0.07 -3.58
N ASP A 7 -0.03 -0.63 -2.39
CA ASP A 7 -1.13 -0.28 -1.51
C ASP A 7 -0.63 -0.10 -0.09
N ASP A 8 -1.33 0.71 0.68
CA ASP A 8 -1.09 0.82 2.10
C ASP A 8 -2.37 1.14 2.86
N VAL A 9 -2.65 0.36 3.91
CA VAL A 9 -3.78 0.59 4.81
C VAL A 9 -3.23 1.06 6.15
N VAL A 10 -3.88 2.04 6.75
CA VAL A 10 -3.54 2.59 8.06
C VAL A 10 -4.78 2.56 8.94
N ASP A 11 -4.64 1.98 10.13
CA ASP A 11 -5.63 2.00 11.20
C ASP A 11 -5.56 3.36 11.92
N LEU A 12 -6.59 4.18 11.76
CA LEU A 12 -6.64 5.50 12.37
C LEU A 12 -6.86 5.43 13.89
N ASP A 13 -7.32 4.29 14.40
CA ASP A 13 -7.63 4.10 15.82
C ASP A 13 -6.50 3.34 16.55
N ASP A 14 -5.48 2.86 15.84
CA ASP A 14 -4.34 2.20 16.48
C ASP A 14 -3.58 3.19 17.38
N LEU A 15 -3.26 2.74 18.59
CA LEU A 15 -2.65 3.60 19.62
C LEU A 15 -1.30 4.18 19.18
N GLN A 16 -0.52 3.46 18.38
CA GLN A 16 0.74 3.96 17.86
C GLN A 16 0.51 5.10 16.87
N ASN A 17 -0.55 4.99 16.08
CA ASN A 17 -0.93 6.00 15.10
C ASN A 17 -1.54 7.24 15.74
N VAL A 18 -2.34 7.05 16.79
CA VAL A 18 -2.90 8.16 17.58
C VAL A 18 -1.82 8.91 18.36
N ARG A 19 -0.82 8.21 18.91
CA ARG A 19 0.19 8.79 19.82
C ARG A 19 1.52 9.13 19.14
N HIS A 20 1.54 9.27 17.83
CA HIS A 20 2.77 9.50 17.08
C HIS A 20 3.52 10.76 17.59
N HIS A 21 4.84 10.68 17.65
CA HIS A 21 5.68 11.78 18.12
C HIS A 21 5.72 12.92 17.08
N PRO A 22 5.77 14.22 17.44
CA PRO A 22 5.79 15.33 16.46
C PRO A 22 6.88 15.25 15.38
N ARG A 23 8.05 14.68 15.72
CA ARG A 23 9.15 14.41 14.76
C ARG A 23 8.76 13.44 13.63
N PHE A 24 7.75 12.59 13.85
CA PHE A 24 7.23 11.68 12.85
C PHE A 24 6.62 12.45 11.68
N ALA A 25 5.73 13.41 11.96
CA ALA A 25 5.11 14.26 10.95
C ALA A 25 6.16 15.03 10.14
N ALA A 26 7.18 15.58 10.81
CA ALA A 26 8.28 16.29 10.16
C ALA A 26 9.12 15.40 9.22
N ARG A 27 9.30 14.12 9.56
CA ARG A 27 10.02 13.14 8.71
C ARG A 27 9.22 12.72 7.49
N ILE A 28 7.90 12.68 7.62
CA ILE A 28 6.99 12.25 6.54
C ILE A 28 6.79 13.34 5.52
N THR A 29 6.61 14.57 5.99
CA THR A 29 6.08 15.66 5.19
C THR A 29 7.18 16.52 4.55
N ASN A 30 6.89 17.05 3.37
CA ASN A 30 7.61 18.20 2.79
C ASN A 30 6.92 19.53 3.18
N ASP A 31 7.44 20.66 2.68
CA ASP A 31 6.92 22.00 3.03
C ASP A 31 5.50 22.28 2.54
N GLU A 32 5.14 21.78 1.35
CA GLU A 32 3.79 21.92 0.81
C GLU A 32 2.78 21.09 1.63
N GLU A 33 3.14 19.86 1.95
CA GLU A 33 2.33 18.96 2.78
C GLU A 33 2.18 19.48 4.22
N ARG A 34 3.21 20.11 4.79
CA ARG A 34 3.10 20.83 6.08
C ARG A 34 2.09 21.96 6.00
N THR A 35 2.07 22.70 4.89
CA THR A 35 1.10 23.78 4.67
C THR A 35 -0.32 23.23 4.56
N LEU A 36 -0.50 22.09 3.88
CA LEU A 36 -1.79 21.41 3.78
C LEU A 36 -2.27 20.91 5.15
N LEU A 37 -1.38 20.30 5.94
CA LEU A 37 -1.70 19.85 7.30
C LEU A 37 -2.13 20.98 8.21
N ALA A 38 -1.43 22.11 8.17
CA ALA A 38 -1.76 23.29 8.99
C ALA A 38 -3.14 23.89 8.65
N ARG A 39 -3.64 23.66 7.43
CA ARG A 39 -4.95 24.16 6.96
C ARG A 39 -6.06 23.12 7.04
N SER A 40 -5.74 21.87 7.36
CA SER A 40 -6.71 20.77 7.37
C SER A 40 -7.64 20.90 8.57
N SER A 41 -8.93 20.64 8.34
CA SER A 41 -9.91 20.47 9.42
C SER A 41 -9.71 19.17 10.20
N ASP A 42 -9.00 18.21 9.60
CA ASP A 42 -8.62 16.94 10.22
C ASP A 42 -7.14 16.63 9.88
N PRO A 43 -6.18 17.23 10.62
CA PRO A 43 -4.75 17.01 10.38
C PRO A 43 -4.31 15.57 10.68
N HIS A 44 -4.99 14.88 11.60
CA HIS A 44 -4.66 13.50 11.95
C HIS A 44 -4.94 12.57 10.77
N VAL A 45 -6.16 12.61 10.21
CA VAL A 45 -6.52 11.79 9.04
C VAL A 45 -5.69 12.18 7.82
N LEU A 46 -5.41 13.48 7.62
CA LEU A 46 -4.58 13.90 6.49
C LEU A 46 -3.13 13.40 6.62
N LEU A 47 -2.52 13.45 7.81
CA LEU A 47 -1.16 12.95 8.01
C LEU A 47 -1.04 11.47 7.66
N TRP A 48 -1.98 10.66 8.14
CA TRP A 48 -2.02 9.23 7.85
C TRP A 48 -2.37 8.93 6.40
N THR A 49 -3.17 9.78 5.76
CA THR A 49 -3.40 9.70 4.31
C THR A 49 -2.12 9.94 3.52
N LEU A 50 -1.34 10.96 3.89
CA LEU A 50 -0.05 11.27 3.24
C LEU A 50 0.97 10.15 3.48
N PHE A 51 1.00 9.59 4.70
CA PHE A 51 1.85 8.44 5.02
C PHE A 51 1.50 7.24 4.13
N ALA A 52 0.25 6.81 4.13
CA ALA A 52 -0.22 5.67 3.34
C ALA A 52 0.06 5.87 1.83
N ALA A 53 -0.18 7.08 1.31
CA ALA A 53 0.11 7.40 -0.09
C ALA A 53 1.60 7.22 -0.45
N LYS A 54 2.50 7.61 0.45
CA LYS A 54 3.96 7.49 0.25
C LYS A 54 4.44 6.06 0.39
N GLU A 55 3.90 5.29 1.33
CA GLU A 55 4.18 3.84 1.46
C GLU A 55 3.70 3.07 0.23
N ALA A 56 2.47 3.36 -0.24
CA ALA A 56 1.94 2.78 -1.48
C ALA A 56 2.84 3.12 -2.68
N ALA A 57 3.24 4.39 -2.83
CA ALA A 57 4.15 4.83 -3.88
C ALA A 57 5.54 4.17 -3.77
N PHE A 58 6.06 4.01 -2.56
CA PHE A 58 7.33 3.35 -2.32
C PHE A 58 7.31 1.87 -2.72
N LYS A 59 6.21 1.16 -2.44
CA LYS A 59 6.03 -0.24 -2.90
C LYS A 59 6.07 -0.35 -4.43
N VAL A 60 5.57 0.65 -5.16
CA VAL A 60 5.74 0.72 -6.63
C VAL A 60 7.19 1.04 -7.01
N ALA A 61 7.81 2.04 -6.37
CA ALA A 61 9.18 2.43 -6.64
C ALA A 61 10.17 1.26 -6.45
N ALA A 62 9.98 0.46 -5.39
CA ALA A 62 10.77 -0.74 -5.10
C ALA A 62 10.63 -1.85 -6.15
N LYS A 63 9.58 -1.82 -6.98
CA LYS A 63 9.41 -2.72 -8.13
C LYS A 63 10.11 -2.21 -9.38
N LEU A 64 10.33 -0.91 -9.49
CA LEU A 64 10.91 -0.24 -10.67
C LEU A 64 12.41 0.03 -10.56
N ARG A 65 12.89 0.28 -9.34
CA ARG A 65 14.28 0.66 -9.08
C ARG A 65 14.89 -0.30 -8.06
N PRO A 66 16.16 -0.71 -8.24
CA PRO A 66 16.86 -1.49 -7.22
C PRO A 66 17.11 -0.61 -5.98
N ALA A 67 16.77 -1.14 -4.81
CA ALA A 67 17.06 -0.58 -3.49
C ALA A 67 16.77 0.94 -3.35
N PRO A 68 15.53 1.41 -3.57
CA PRO A 68 15.21 2.81 -3.35
C PRO A 68 15.47 3.20 -1.89
N VAL A 69 16.18 4.31 -1.67
CA VAL A 69 16.35 4.86 -0.32
C VAL A 69 15.00 5.38 0.15
N PHE A 70 14.49 4.80 1.23
CA PHE A 70 13.20 5.22 1.73
C PHE A 70 13.32 6.50 2.58
N ALA A 71 12.99 7.62 1.95
CA ALA A 71 12.87 8.93 2.59
C ALA A 71 11.50 9.53 2.23
N HIS A 72 10.50 9.35 3.10
CA HIS A 72 9.11 9.77 2.89
C HIS A 72 8.97 11.18 2.32
N ALA A 73 9.70 12.16 2.86
CA ALA A 73 9.65 13.55 2.42
C ALA A 73 10.04 13.76 0.94
N ARG A 74 10.74 12.81 0.29
CA ARG A 74 11.08 12.87 -1.14
C ARG A 74 9.93 12.43 -2.05
N PHE A 75 8.96 11.70 -1.52
CA PHE A 75 7.73 11.37 -2.22
C PHE A 75 6.77 12.53 -2.01
N ALA A 76 6.56 13.34 -3.03
CA ALA A 76 5.70 14.53 -2.97
C ALA A 76 4.29 14.16 -3.43
N VAL A 77 3.34 14.19 -2.50
CA VAL A 77 1.92 13.94 -2.81
C VAL A 77 1.30 15.22 -3.36
N ALA A 78 0.57 15.13 -4.47
CA ALA A 78 -0.16 16.26 -5.01
C ALA A 78 -1.25 16.77 -4.03
N PRO A 79 -1.54 18.08 -3.96
CA PRO A 79 -2.53 18.62 -3.02
C PRO A 79 -3.94 18.03 -3.13
N ASP A 80 -4.33 17.56 -4.31
CA ASP A 80 -5.61 16.90 -4.58
C ASP A 80 -5.60 15.39 -4.23
N LEU A 81 -4.47 14.88 -3.74
CA LEU A 81 -4.21 13.47 -3.43
C LEU A 81 -4.37 12.53 -4.63
N ALA A 82 -4.27 13.05 -5.86
CA ALA A 82 -4.46 12.28 -7.08
C ALA A 82 -3.15 11.67 -7.63
N SER A 83 -1.98 12.16 -7.21
CA SER A 83 -0.69 11.59 -7.61
C SER A 83 0.41 11.72 -6.56
N VAL A 84 1.46 10.92 -6.71
CA VAL A 84 2.75 11.07 -6.01
C VAL A 84 3.87 11.19 -7.02
N ARG A 85 4.73 12.18 -6.82
CA ARG A 85 5.97 12.36 -7.59
C ARG A 85 7.17 11.91 -6.79
N TRP A 86 8.05 11.14 -7.43
CA TRP A 86 9.33 10.73 -6.86
C TRP A 86 10.34 10.36 -7.95
N ASP A 87 11.54 10.94 -7.92
CA ASP A 87 12.66 10.57 -8.80
C ASP A 87 12.31 10.51 -10.31
N GLY A 88 11.58 11.53 -10.79
CA GLY A 88 11.12 11.62 -12.18
C GLY A 88 9.94 10.71 -12.52
N LEU A 89 9.45 9.89 -11.59
CA LEU A 89 8.21 9.14 -11.71
C LEU A 89 7.03 9.98 -11.20
N GLU A 90 5.90 9.83 -11.87
CA GLU A 90 4.60 10.25 -11.40
C GLU A 90 3.69 9.03 -11.33
N LEU A 91 3.18 8.75 -10.13
CA LEU A 91 2.31 7.62 -9.85
C LEU A 91 0.91 8.12 -9.56
N LEU A 92 -0.10 7.50 -10.16
CA LEU A 92 -1.49 7.81 -9.90
C LEU A 92 -1.90 7.27 -8.53
N LEU A 93 -2.64 8.07 -7.77
CA LEU A 93 -3.18 7.69 -6.47
C LEU A 93 -4.69 7.47 -6.52
N ARG A 94 -5.15 6.53 -5.70
CA ARG A 94 -6.53 6.43 -5.25
C ARG A 94 -6.53 6.30 -3.74
N ILE A 95 -7.32 7.14 -3.08
CA ILE A 95 -7.47 7.13 -1.62
C ILE A 95 -8.89 6.69 -1.29
N HIS A 96 -9.00 5.66 -0.47
CA HIS A 96 -10.26 5.20 0.12
C HIS A 96 -10.23 5.48 1.62
N ARG A 97 -11.30 6.07 2.14
CA ARG A 97 -11.50 6.26 3.57
C ARG A 97 -12.66 5.39 4.01
N GLY A 98 -12.47 4.61 5.06
CA GLY A 98 -13.52 3.82 5.68
C GLY A 98 -13.70 4.15 7.15
N ALA A 99 -14.50 3.35 7.84
CA ALA A 99 -14.69 3.50 9.28
C ALA A 99 -13.39 3.10 10.01
N GLY A 100 -12.64 4.09 10.49
CA GLY A 100 -11.41 3.87 11.26
C GLY A 100 -10.16 3.57 10.43
N TYR A 101 -10.19 3.71 9.09
CA TYR A 101 -8.99 3.48 8.28
C TYR A 101 -8.86 4.41 7.07
N VAL A 102 -7.62 4.54 6.59
CA VAL A 102 -7.30 5.05 5.25
C VAL A 102 -6.60 3.96 4.45
N HIS A 103 -6.98 3.79 3.18
CA HIS A 103 -6.33 2.88 2.24
C HIS A 103 -5.88 3.67 1.01
N ALA A 104 -4.57 3.73 0.78
CA ALA A 104 -3.97 4.38 -0.38
C ALA A 104 -3.52 3.34 -1.39
N ILE A 105 -3.72 3.62 -2.67
CA ILE A 105 -3.31 2.78 -3.78
C ILE A 105 -2.53 3.64 -4.78
N ALA A 106 -1.30 3.25 -5.10
CA ALA A 106 -0.46 3.87 -6.11
C ALA A 106 -0.32 2.97 -7.34
N THR A 107 -0.41 3.54 -8.55
CA THR A 107 -0.28 2.78 -9.80
C THR A 107 0.56 3.53 -10.85
N THR A 108 1.25 2.79 -11.72
CA THR A 108 2.05 3.37 -12.81
C THR A 108 1.22 3.85 -14.00
N GLU A 109 0.01 3.31 -14.18
CA GLU A 109 -0.88 3.58 -15.31
C GLU A 109 -2.32 3.57 -14.82
N PRO A 110 -3.26 4.26 -15.48
CA PRO A 110 -4.67 4.16 -15.15
C PRO A 110 -5.20 2.77 -15.52
N GLY A 111 -6.11 2.23 -14.71
CA GLY A 111 -6.72 0.93 -14.98
C GLY A 111 -7.61 0.42 -13.86
N PRO A 112 -8.42 -0.61 -14.12
CA PRO A 112 -9.22 -1.25 -13.08
C PRO A 112 -8.31 -1.95 -12.07
N ILE A 113 -8.57 -1.70 -10.79
CA ILE A 113 -7.88 -2.35 -9.66
C ILE A 113 -8.94 -3.07 -8.83
N GLU A 114 -8.76 -4.36 -8.58
CA GLU A 114 -9.48 -5.06 -7.52
C GLU A 114 -8.78 -4.74 -6.20
N THR A 115 -9.54 -4.27 -5.22
CA THR A 115 -9.06 -3.93 -3.88
C THR A 115 -10.09 -4.30 -2.84
N ARG A 116 -9.63 -4.72 -1.65
CA ARG A 116 -10.47 -4.92 -0.47
C ARG A 116 -9.67 -4.57 0.78
N VAL A 117 -10.39 -4.12 1.80
CA VAL A 117 -9.91 -3.96 3.17
C VAL A 117 -10.79 -4.84 4.07
N ALA A 118 -10.17 -5.50 5.05
CA ALA A 118 -10.88 -6.28 6.05
C ALA A 118 -10.29 -6.06 7.44
N GLU A 119 -11.12 -6.20 8.47
CA GLU A 119 -10.66 -6.29 9.85
C GLU A 119 -10.22 -7.73 10.16
N ILE A 120 -9.20 -7.86 11.01
CA ILE A 120 -8.73 -9.14 11.54
C ILE A 120 -8.91 -9.19 13.05
N GLY A 121 -9.12 -10.39 13.58
CA GLY A 121 -9.19 -10.62 15.02
C GLY A 121 -7.84 -10.44 15.71
N LEU A 122 -7.89 -10.21 17.03
CA LEU A 122 -6.70 -10.12 17.87
C LEU A 122 -5.87 -11.41 17.79
N GLY A 123 -4.58 -11.27 17.51
CA GLY A 123 -3.64 -12.38 17.43
C GLY A 123 -3.66 -13.15 16.10
N GLU A 124 -4.49 -12.75 15.13
CA GLU A 124 -4.38 -13.26 13.77
C GLU A 124 -3.08 -12.79 13.10
N ASP A 125 -2.46 -13.64 12.29
CA ASP A 125 -1.29 -13.28 11.48
C ASP A 125 -1.74 -12.37 10.32
N PRO A 126 -1.36 -11.07 10.32
CA PRO A 126 -1.87 -10.13 9.33
C PRO A 126 -1.45 -10.48 7.90
N SER A 127 -0.25 -11.02 7.75
CA SER A 127 0.29 -11.44 6.46
C SER A 127 -0.46 -12.66 5.90
N ARG A 128 -0.89 -13.60 6.74
CA ARG A 128 -1.74 -14.73 6.36
C ARG A 128 -3.15 -14.24 6.01
N ALA A 129 -3.72 -13.36 6.84
CA ALA A 129 -5.05 -12.81 6.62
C ALA A 129 -5.15 -12.00 5.32
N ALA A 130 -4.17 -11.15 5.01
CA ALA A 130 -4.12 -10.41 3.74
C ALA A 130 -4.09 -11.34 2.51
N ARG A 131 -3.32 -12.44 2.59
CA ARG A 131 -3.29 -13.47 1.52
C ARG A 131 -4.60 -14.24 1.41
N ALA A 132 -5.24 -14.55 2.54
CA ALA A 132 -6.55 -15.19 2.56
C ALA A 132 -7.64 -14.27 1.96
N LEU A 133 -7.61 -12.97 2.29
CA LEU A 133 -8.52 -11.95 1.75
C LEU A 133 -8.39 -11.83 0.22
N LEU A 134 -7.17 -11.89 -0.30
CA LEU A 134 -6.90 -11.93 -1.74
C LEU A 134 -7.44 -13.20 -2.42
N GLY A 135 -7.41 -14.35 -1.73
CA GLY A 135 -7.93 -15.62 -2.25
C GLY A 135 -7.16 -16.21 -3.44
N ARG A 136 -5.91 -15.79 -3.65
CA ARG A 136 -5.07 -16.20 -4.79
C ARG A 136 -3.65 -16.52 -4.33
N GLU A 137 -2.98 -17.43 -5.04
CA GLU A 137 -1.62 -17.84 -4.72
C GLU A 137 -0.61 -16.71 -5.03
N VAL A 138 0.09 -16.25 -4.00
CA VAL A 138 1.15 -15.24 -4.06
C VAL A 138 2.51 -15.92 -4.05
N THR A 139 3.39 -15.49 -4.94
CA THR A 139 4.77 -15.93 -5.07
C THR A 139 5.71 -14.74 -4.90
N ARG A 140 6.92 -15.01 -4.40
CA ARG A 140 8.00 -14.02 -4.31
C ARG A 140 9.28 -14.69 -4.79
N ALA A 141 9.97 -14.05 -5.74
CA ALA A 141 11.26 -14.54 -6.20
C ALA A 141 12.35 -14.22 -5.15
N PRO A 142 13.37 -15.07 -4.98
CA PRO A 142 14.55 -14.71 -4.20
C PRO A 142 15.18 -13.42 -4.71
N ALA A 143 15.53 -12.51 -3.80
CA ALA A 143 16.16 -11.24 -4.11
C ALA A 143 17.27 -10.95 -3.08
N PRO A 144 18.53 -11.37 -3.36
CA PRO A 144 19.66 -11.08 -2.48
C PRO A 144 19.78 -9.57 -2.21
N GLY A 145 19.97 -9.20 -0.94
CA GLY A 145 20.05 -7.81 -0.51
C GLY A 145 18.71 -7.15 -0.16
N SER A 146 17.58 -7.82 -0.38
CA SER A 146 16.32 -7.44 0.28
C SER A 146 16.33 -7.86 1.75
N TRP A 147 15.59 -7.13 2.59
CA TRP A 147 15.63 -7.30 4.05
C TRP A 147 15.23 -8.71 4.52
N ASP A 148 14.34 -9.39 3.80
CA ASP A 148 13.91 -10.77 4.07
C ASP A 148 14.36 -11.78 3.00
N GLY A 149 15.21 -11.36 2.06
CA GLY A 149 15.73 -12.20 0.99
C GLY A 149 14.74 -12.46 -0.16
N PHE A 150 13.57 -11.82 -0.18
CA PHE A 150 12.57 -11.99 -1.22
C PHE A 150 12.13 -10.67 -1.88
N GLY A 151 11.92 -10.73 -3.19
CA GLY A 151 11.39 -9.63 -3.98
C GLY A 151 9.90 -9.33 -3.67
N PRO A 152 9.33 -8.32 -4.33
CA PRO A 152 7.93 -7.94 -4.15
C PRO A 152 6.95 -9.07 -4.52
N PRO A 153 5.77 -9.14 -3.88
CA PRO A 153 4.77 -10.17 -4.14
C PRO A 153 4.19 -10.05 -5.56
N ARG A 154 3.97 -11.20 -6.19
CA ARG A 154 3.26 -11.35 -7.47
C ARG A 154 2.33 -12.54 -7.40
N LEU A 155 1.24 -12.52 -8.16
CA LEU A 155 0.46 -13.74 -8.37
C LEU A 155 1.26 -14.75 -9.19
N ARG A 156 0.99 -16.04 -9.00
CA ARG A 156 1.64 -17.13 -9.77
C ARG A 156 1.51 -16.97 -11.29
N CYS A 157 0.44 -16.35 -11.75
CA CYS A 157 0.20 -16.02 -13.16
C CYS A 157 1.02 -14.83 -13.69
N GLY A 158 1.89 -14.23 -12.86
CA GLY A 158 2.75 -13.11 -13.22
C GLY A 158 2.13 -11.73 -13.00
N LEU A 159 0.85 -11.62 -12.66
CA LEU A 159 0.23 -10.34 -12.31
C LEU A 159 0.87 -9.73 -11.05
N ASP A 160 0.99 -8.41 -11.07
CA ASP A 160 1.45 -7.66 -9.91
C ASP A 160 0.38 -7.67 -8.79
N VAL A 161 0.81 -7.58 -7.55
CA VAL A 161 -0.09 -7.44 -6.40
C VAL A 161 0.62 -6.62 -5.33
N SER A 162 -0.14 -5.95 -4.48
CA SER A 162 0.34 -5.37 -3.24
C SER A 162 -0.54 -5.84 -2.10
N LEU A 163 0.09 -6.05 -0.94
CA LEU A 163 -0.56 -6.40 0.31
C LEU A 163 -0.13 -5.36 1.35
N SER A 164 -1.04 -4.99 2.23
CA SER A 164 -0.71 -4.18 3.40
C SER A 164 -1.49 -4.62 4.63
N HIS A 165 -0.99 -4.22 5.79
CA HIS A 165 -1.67 -4.37 7.06
C HIS A 165 -1.20 -3.28 8.03
N ASP A 166 -2.09 -2.84 8.89
CA ASP A 166 -1.79 -1.93 10.00
C ASP A 166 -2.91 -2.03 11.05
N GLY A 167 -2.53 -2.04 12.33
CA GLY A 167 -3.46 -2.30 13.44
C GLY A 167 -4.34 -3.52 13.18
N ARG A 168 -5.66 -3.32 13.18
CA ARG A 168 -6.65 -4.38 12.90
C ARG A 168 -7.00 -4.55 11.43
N PHE A 169 -6.43 -3.77 10.52
CA PHE A 169 -6.79 -3.80 9.11
C PHE A 169 -5.76 -4.52 8.25
N VAL A 170 -6.26 -5.29 7.28
CA VAL A 170 -5.47 -5.86 6.17
C VAL A 170 -6.08 -5.43 4.84
N SER A 171 -5.24 -5.29 3.83
CA SER A 171 -5.66 -4.91 2.48
C SER A 171 -4.89 -5.62 1.39
N PHE A 172 -5.46 -5.58 0.18
CA PHE A 172 -4.72 -5.87 -1.04
C PHE A 172 -5.12 -4.91 -2.16
N ALA A 173 -4.23 -4.77 -3.14
CA ALA A 173 -4.55 -4.21 -4.44
C ALA A 173 -4.00 -5.10 -5.57
N LEU A 174 -4.83 -5.34 -6.58
CA LEU A 174 -4.55 -6.22 -7.71
C LEU A 174 -4.98 -5.55 -9.03
N PRO A 175 -4.07 -5.29 -9.98
CA PRO A 175 -4.42 -4.83 -11.31
C PRO A 175 -5.25 -5.88 -12.06
N LEU A 176 -6.39 -5.46 -12.60
CA LEU A 176 -7.21 -6.31 -13.44
C LEU A 176 -6.78 -6.14 -14.90
N ARG A 177 -6.56 -7.24 -15.61
CA ARG A 177 -6.35 -7.19 -17.06
C ARG A 177 -7.71 -7.02 -17.74
N THR A 178 -7.78 -6.08 -18.67
CA THR A 178 -8.95 -5.89 -19.54
C THR A 178 -9.16 -7.07 -20.51
N THR A 179 -8.17 -7.95 -20.66
CA THR A 179 -8.25 -9.16 -21.50
C THR A 179 -8.13 -10.44 -20.67
N ALA A 180 -8.99 -11.41 -20.97
CA ALA A 180 -9.36 -12.58 -20.18
C ALA A 180 -8.24 -13.61 -19.93
N THR A 181 -7.20 -13.25 -19.19
CA THR A 181 -6.33 -14.22 -18.52
C THR A 181 -6.71 -14.25 -17.05
N THR A 182 -7.69 -15.08 -16.70
CA THR A 182 -8.08 -15.30 -15.31
C THR A 182 -7.00 -16.10 -14.61
N CYS A 183 -6.28 -15.49 -13.67
CA CYS A 183 -5.61 -16.26 -12.63
C CYS A 183 -6.73 -17.02 -11.91
N ARG A 184 -6.74 -18.35 -11.93
CA ARG A 184 -7.76 -19.11 -11.18
C ARG A 184 -7.58 -18.85 -9.70
N ALA A 185 -8.69 -18.68 -8.97
CA ALA A 185 -8.67 -18.70 -7.52
C ALA A 185 -8.12 -20.06 -7.05
N ALA A 186 -7.30 -20.06 -6.00
CA ALA A 186 -6.90 -21.32 -5.38
C ALA A 186 -8.16 -21.92 -4.72
N PRO A 187 -8.40 -23.24 -4.83
CA PRO A 187 -9.47 -23.87 -4.07
C PRO A 187 -9.23 -23.65 -2.57
N PRO A 188 -10.28 -23.46 -1.75
CA PRO A 188 -10.11 -23.31 -0.30
C PRO A 188 -9.39 -24.55 0.23
N SER A 189 -8.20 -24.35 0.83
CA SER A 189 -7.43 -25.45 1.41
C SER A 189 -8.18 -25.99 2.62
N SER A 190 -8.90 -27.10 2.43
CA SER A 190 -9.23 -27.97 3.54
C SER A 190 -7.95 -28.75 3.91
N ARG A 191 -7.65 -28.79 5.22
CA ARG A 191 -6.55 -29.51 5.89
C ARG A 191 -5.26 -28.70 6.08
N TRP A 192 -5.08 -28.23 7.30
CA TRP A 192 -3.81 -28.35 8.03
C TRP A 192 -4.14 -28.76 9.46
N ARG A 193 -3.63 -29.92 9.89
CA ARG A 193 -3.48 -30.30 11.30
C ARG A 193 -2.27 -29.57 11.88
#